data_AF-I5C9A0-F1
#
_entry.id   AF-I5C9A0-F1
#
_cell.length_a   1.000
_cell.length_b   1.000
_cell.length_c   1.000
_cell.angle_alpha   90.00
_cell.angle_beta   90.00
_cell.angle_gamma   90.00
#
_symmetry.space_group_name_H-M   'P 1'
#
loop_
_entity.id
_entity.type
_entity.pdbx_description
1 polymer ?
#
loop_
_entity_poly.entity_id
_entity_poly.type
_entity_poly.pdbx_seq_one_letter_code
_entity_poly.pdbx_strand_id
1 'polypeptide(L)'
;MNYIPVVMYDWTSPDRKWGTEILFPARASGRYNFSKTSLLLFGFELEGQSYRIDDFSRGNNSFEIRRGELRPRLEYQKQITGPFWFNMQAGYRIDWSFDADELDGGREFFRGFFGSQEFGMRNNLGNPLYFNVGISFVTL
;
A
#
# COMPACT_ATOMS: atom_id res chain seq x y z
N MET A 1 15.84 2.18 -17.47
CA MET A 1 15.23 1.10 -16.66
C MET A 1 15.77 1.23 -15.24
N ASN A 2 14.90 1.49 -14.27
CA ASN A 2 15.28 1.56 -12.85
C ASN A 2 14.92 0.21 -12.21
N TYR A 3 15.83 -0.33 -11.40
CA TYR A 3 15.65 -1.61 -10.73
C TYR A 3 15.60 -1.37 -9.22
N ILE A 4 14.49 -1.76 -8.59
CA ILE A 4 14.35 -1.78 -7.14
C ILE A 4 14.46 -3.25 -6.73
N PRO A 5 15.41 -3.63 -5.85
CA PRO A 5 15.50 -5.00 -5.39
C PRO A 5 14.23 -5.37 -4.62
N VAL A 6 13.67 -6.53 -4.95
CA VAL A 6 12.51 -7.08 -4.25
C VAL A 6 12.97 -8.27 -3.42
N VAL A 7 12.69 -8.23 -2.12
CA VAL A 7 13.02 -9.31 -1.19
C VAL A 7 11.72 -9.89 -0.64
N MET A 8 11.50 -11.17 -0.88
CA MET A 8 10.42 -11.94 -0.28
C MET A 8 10.95 -12.73 0.91
N TYR A 9 10.30 -12.60 2.07
CA TYR A 9 10.67 -13.34 3.27
C TYR A 9 9.43 -13.69 4.09
N ASP A 10 9.15 -14.99 4.14
CA ASP A 10 8.08 -15.54 4.95
C ASP A 10 8.68 -16.43 6.04
N TRP A 11 8.24 -16.22 7.27
CA TRP A 11 8.72 -16.97 8.41
C TRP A 11 7.58 -17.29 9.35
N THR A 12 7.67 -18.42 10.04
CA THR A 12 6.73 -18.81 11.09
C THR A 12 7.51 -19.43 12.23
N SER A 13 7.20 -19.00 13.46
CA SER A 13 7.86 -19.50 14.66
C SER A 13 7.58 -20.99 14.89
N PRO A 14 8.48 -21.72 15.59
CA PRO A 14 8.25 -23.14 15.89
C PRO A 14 6.96 -23.43 16.66
N ASP A 15 6.57 -22.52 17.56
CA ASP A 15 5.31 -22.58 18.32
C ASP A 15 4.09 -22.09 17.53
N ARG A 16 4.30 -21.63 16.28
CA ARG A 16 3.31 -21.08 15.35
C ARG A 16 2.55 -19.87 15.86
N LYS A 17 3.00 -19.21 16.93
CA LYS A 17 2.37 -17.99 17.45
C LYS A 17 2.73 -16.76 16.63
N TRP A 18 3.94 -16.71 16.09
CA TRP A 18 4.44 -15.58 15.34
C TRP A 18 4.74 -15.97 13.90
N GLY A 19 4.64 -14.99 13.01
CA GLY A 19 5.13 -15.12 11.65
C GLY A 19 5.36 -13.77 11.01
N THR A 20 5.93 -13.79 9.82
CA THR A 20 6.10 -12.61 8.98
C THR A 20 5.71 -12.94 7.55
N GLU A 21 5.18 -11.94 6.87
CA GLU A 21 4.91 -11.94 5.43
C GLU A 21 5.50 -10.66 4.84
N ILE A 22 6.66 -10.78 4.18
CA ILE A 22 7.44 -9.62 3.73
C ILE A 22 7.66 -9.70 2.22
N LEU A 23 7.36 -8.60 1.53
CA LEU A 23 7.72 -8.34 0.14
C LEU A 23 8.31 -6.93 0.09
N PHE A 24 9.56 -6.78 0.54
CA PHE A 24 10.19 -5.49 0.73
C PHE A 24 10.61 -4.86 -0.62
N PRO A 25 10.43 -3.53 -0.83
CA PRO A 25 9.83 -2.57 0.11
C PRO A 25 8.30 -2.47 0.01
N ALA A 26 7.67 -3.13 -0.96
CA ALA A 26 6.24 -2.99 -1.26
C ALA A 26 5.33 -3.22 -0.04
N ARG A 27 5.62 -4.22 0.79
CA ARG A 27 4.87 -4.47 2.03
C ARG A 27 5.67 -5.31 3.02
N ALA A 28 5.36 -5.15 4.29
CA ALA A 28 5.82 -6.05 5.34
C ALA A 28 4.76 -6.17 6.42
N SER A 29 4.43 -7.40 6.82
CA SER A 29 3.47 -7.68 7.88
C SER A 29 4.05 -8.68 8.88
N GLY A 30 3.99 -8.35 10.16
CA GLY A 30 4.09 -9.30 11.25
C GLY A 30 2.73 -9.93 11.49
N ARG A 31 2.73 -11.20 11.90
CA ARG A 31 1.51 -11.98 12.18
C ARG A 31 1.60 -12.56 13.59
N TYR A 32 0.54 -12.40 14.36
CA TYR A 32 0.34 -13.02 15.66
C TYR A 32 -0.92 -13.89 15.66
N ASN A 33 -0.77 -15.18 15.92
CA ASN A 33 -1.87 -16.13 15.99
C ASN A 33 -2.36 -16.26 17.44
N PHE A 34 -3.56 -15.75 17.74
CA PHE A 34 -4.19 -15.93 19.05
C PHE A 34 -4.69 -17.37 19.25
N SER A 35 -5.17 -17.98 18.16
CA SER A 35 -5.64 -19.36 18.12
C SER A 35 -5.47 -19.94 16.71
N LYS A 36 -5.89 -21.18 16.48
CA LYS A 36 -5.98 -21.76 15.12
C LYS A 36 -7.02 -21.06 14.22
N THR A 37 -7.86 -20.21 14.81
CA THR A 37 -9.03 -19.62 14.17
C THR A 37 -9.07 -18.10 14.31
N SER A 38 -8.03 -17.48 14.86
CA SER A 38 -7.94 -16.03 14.98
C SER A 38 -6.51 -15.53 15.00
N LEU A 39 -6.25 -14.46 14.27
CA LEU A 39 -4.93 -13.89 14.10
C LEU A 39 -4.99 -12.37 13.88
N LEU A 40 -3.88 -11.70 14.18
CA LEU A 40 -3.64 -10.28 13.92
C LEU A 40 -2.46 -10.15 12.97
N LEU A 41 -2.61 -9.37 11.91
CA LEU A 41 -1.52 -8.86 11.12
C LEU A 41 -1.29 -7.39 11.48
N PHE A 42 -0.02 -6.99 11.54
CA PHE A 42 0.38 -5.61 11.75
C PHE A 42 1.55 -5.30 10.84
N GLY A 43 1.50 -4.17 10.15
CA GLY A 43 2.51 -3.91 9.13
C GLY A 43 2.24 -2.65 8.35
N PHE A 44 2.85 -2.58 7.17
CA PHE A 44 2.63 -1.50 6.23
C PHE A 44 2.55 -2.01 4.79
N GLU A 45 1.97 -1.17 3.95
CA GLU A 45 1.95 -1.33 2.50
C GLU A 45 2.34 -0.01 1.84
N LEU A 46 3.11 -0.09 0.77
CA LEU A 46 3.40 1.02 -0.13
C LEU A 46 2.54 0.86 -1.37
N GLU A 47 1.74 1.88 -1.66
CA GLU A 47 0.98 1.94 -2.91
C GLU A 47 1.46 3.09 -3.77
N GLY A 48 1.71 2.80 -5.05
CA GLY A 48 2.00 3.80 -6.08
C GLY A 48 0.94 3.74 -7.18
N GLN A 49 0.38 4.87 -7.59
CA GLN A 49 -0.53 4.97 -8.73
C GLN A 49 -0.30 6.29 -9.47
N SER A 50 -0.43 6.27 -10.80
CA SER A 50 -0.36 7.48 -11.64
C SER A 50 -1.63 7.63 -12.44
N TYR A 51 -2.21 8.83 -12.44
CA TYR A 51 -3.44 9.15 -13.16
C TYR A 51 -3.19 10.34 -14.08
N ARG A 52 -3.39 10.14 -15.38
CA ARG A 52 -3.30 11.22 -16.37
C ARG A 52 -4.59 12.06 -16.35
N ILE A 53 -4.43 13.38 -16.41
CA ILE A 53 -5.54 14.31 -16.61
C ILE A 53 -5.44 14.89 -18.02
N ASP A 54 -6.34 14.46 -18.89
CA ASP A 54 -6.30 14.84 -20.31
C ASP A 54 -6.56 16.34 -20.52
N ASP A 55 -7.44 16.95 -19.74
CA ASP A 55 -7.79 18.39 -19.87
C ASP A 55 -6.59 19.33 -19.64
N PHE A 56 -5.62 18.91 -18.82
CA PHE A 56 -4.37 19.67 -18.57
C PHE A 56 -3.20 19.21 -19.44
N SER A 57 -3.36 18.09 -20.15
CA SER A 57 -2.33 17.55 -21.05
C SER A 57 -2.42 18.24 -22.41
N ARG A 58 -1.38 18.99 -22.81
CA ARG A 58 -1.37 19.76 -24.06
C ARG A 58 -0.30 19.27 -25.03
N GLY A 59 -0.69 19.02 -26.28
CA GLY A 59 0.22 18.53 -27.32
C GLY A 59 0.85 17.20 -26.90
N ASN A 60 2.18 17.16 -26.84
CA ASN A 60 2.91 15.97 -26.38
C ASN A 60 3.12 15.95 -24.85
N ASN A 61 2.72 16.98 -24.10
CA ASN A 61 2.90 16.99 -22.65
C ASN A 61 1.83 16.15 -21.96
N SER A 62 2.21 15.44 -20.89
CA SER A 62 1.29 14.68 -20.03
C SER A 62 1.22 15.35 -18.67
N PHE A 63 0.02 15.62 -18.19
CA PHE A 63 -0.20 16.10 -16.83
C PHE A 63 -0.74 14.95 -15.97
N GLU A 64 0.02 14.52 -14.97
CA GLU A 64 -0.26 13.30 -14.22
C GLU A 64 -0.24 13.52 -12.72
N ILE A 65 -1.30 13.11 -12.03
CA ILE A 65 -1.29 12.97 -10.58
C ILE A 65 -0.52 11.69 -10.24
N ARG A 66 0.58 11.85 -9.49
CA ARG A 66 1.43 10.74 -9.06
C ARG A 66 1.30 10.55 -7.56
N ARG A 67 0.62 9.47 -7.21
CA ARG A 67 0.34 9.08 -5.85
C ARG A 67 1.37 8.05 -5.38
N GLY A 68 1.99 8.34 -4.25
CA GLY A 68 2.80 7.43 -3.44
C GLY A 68 2.28 7.48 -2.02
N GLU A 69 1.79 6.37 -1.50
CA GLU A 69 1.15 6.30 -0.19
C GLU A 69 1.78 5.20 0.67
N LEU A 70 2.11 5.53 1.91
CA LEU A 70 2.48 4.58 2.95
C LEU A 70 1.26 4.30 3.83
N ARG A 71 0.92 3.03 3.99
CA ARG A 71 -0.26 2.58 4.73
C ARG A 71 0.11 1.66 5.89
N PRO A 72 0.48 2.19 7.07
CA PRO A 72 0.50 1.37 8.28
C PRO A 72 -0.89 0.83 8.57
N ARG A 73 -0.99 -0.47 8.84
CA ARG A 73 -2.27 -1.17 9.00
C ARG A 73 -2.22 -2.26 10.07
N LEU A 74 -3.37 -2.43 10.72
CA LEU A 74 -3.69 -3.56 11.60
C LEU A 74 -4.86 -4.32 10.97
N GLU A 75 -4.79 -5.64 10.97
CA GLU A 75 -5.82 -6.50 10.42
C GLU A 75 -6.08 -7.68 11.35
N TYR A 76 -7.31 -7.78 11.86
CA TYR A 76 -7.77 -8.89 12.66
C TYR A 76 -8.63 -9.82 11.82
N GLN A 77 -8.30 -11.11 11.81
CA GLN A 77 -9.09 -12.14 11.17
C GLN A 77 -9.56 -13.16 12.20
N LYS A 78 -10.81 -13.62 12.08
CA LYS A 78 -11.38 -14.64 12.96
C LYS A 78 -12.41 -15.50 12.25
N GLN A 79 -12.28 -16.82 12.35
CA GLN A 79 -13.33 -17.74 11.95
C GLN A 79 -14.56 -17.55 12.86
N ILE A 80 -15.72 -17.29 12.25
CA ILE A 80 -16.99 -17.16 12.96
C ILE A 80 -17.59 -18.55 13.15
N THR A 81 -17.86 -19.25 12.04
CA THR A 81 -18.47 -20.56 12.00
C THR A 81 -18.26 -21.21 10.63
N GLY A 82 -18.02 -22.53 10.60
CA GLY A 82 -17.82 -23.27 9.36
C GLY A 82 -16.83 -22.58 8.41
N PRO A 83 -17.20 -22.30 7.15
CA PRO A 83 -16.32 -21.64 6.18
C PRO A 83 -16.30 -20.09 6.32
N PHE A 84 -17.05 -19.49 7.23
CA PHE A 84 -17.18 -18.04 7.33
C PHE A 84 -16.10 -17.42 8.24
N TRP A 85 -15.39 -16.45 7.69
CA TRP A 85 -14.34 -15.69 8.35
C TRP A 85 -14.70 -14.22 8.43
N PHE A 86 -14.56 -13.65 9.61
CA PHE A 86 -14.61 -12.21 9.86
C PHE A 86 -13.24 -11.60 9.63
N ASN A 87 -13.22 -10.43 8.99
CA ASN A 87 -12.02 -9.61 8.81
C ASN A 87 -12.33 -8.18 9.22
N MET A 88 -11.43 -7.57 10.00
CA MET A 88 -11.49 -6.17 10.36
C MET A 88 -10.11 -5.56 10.19
N GLN A 89 -10.03 -4.46 9.44
CA GLN A 89 -8.79 -3.75 9.17
C GLN A 89 -8.96 -2.29 9.56
N ALA A 90 -7.90 -1.71 10.10
CA ALA A 90 -7.80 -0.27 10.32
C ALA A 90 -6.38 0.19 10.01
N GLY A 91 -6.25 1.42 9.54
CA GLY A 91 -4.95 1.97 9.23
C GLY A 91 -5.00 3.47 9.01
N TYR A 92 -3.82 3.99 8.68
CA TYR A 92 -3.60 5.40 8.39
C TYR A 92 -2.97 5.52 7.01
N ARG A 93 -3.45 6.45 6.19
CA ARG A 93 -2.95 6.68 4.83
C ARG A 93 -2.05 7.90 4.85
N ILE A 94 -0.75 7.68 4.70
CA ILE A 94 0.25 8.75 4.66
C ILE A 94 0.57 9.02 3.20
N ASP A 95 0.08 10.16 2.69
CA ASP A 95 0.34 10.61 1.33
C ASP A 95 1.79 11.13 1.27
N TRP A 96 2.71 10.29 0.79
CA TRP A 96 4.13 10.64 0.63
C TRP A 96 4.36 11.49 -0.61
N SER A 97 3.64 11.19 -1.68
CA SER A 97 3.50 12.06 -2.84
C SER A 97 2.05 12.00 -3.29
N PHE A 98 1.39 13.15 -3.40
CA PHE A 98 0.05 13.23 -3.99
C PHE A 98 -0.02 14.48 -4.86
N ASP A 99 1.02 14.70 -5.64
CA ASP A 99 1.20 15.92 -6.42
C ASP A 99 1.04 15.60 -7.91
N ALA A 100 0.78 16.64 -8.70
CA ALA A 100 0.74 16.50 -10.15
C ALA A 100 2.09 16.90 -10.76
N ASP A 101 2.56 16.08 -11.67
CA ASP A 101 3.76 16.28 -12.46
C ASP A 101 3.39 16.62 -13.91
N GLU A 102 4.12 17.58 -14.49
CA GLU A 102 4.06 17.85 -15.92
C GLU A 102 5.22 17.14 -16.62
N LEU A 103 4.89 16.18 -17.48
CA LEU A 103 5.86 15.45 -18.30
C LEU A 103 6.06 16.15 -19.63
N ASP A 104 7.17 16.86 -19.76
CA ASP A 104 7.57 17.52 -21.01
C ASP A 104 7.84 16.49 -22.12
N GLY A 105 7.08 16.60 -23.20
CA GLY A 105 7.11 15.65 -24.31
C GLY A 105 6.70 14.22 -23.93
N GLY A 106 5.98 14.04 -22.81
CA GLY A 106 5.51 12.74 -22.33
C GLY A 106 6.63 11.85 -21.79
N ARG A 107 7.79 12.43 -21.47
CA ARG A 107 8.95 11.69 -20.97
C ARG A 107 8.81 11.39 -19.49
N GLU A 108 8.73 10.10 -19.19
CA GLU A 108 8.74 9.58 -17.83
C GLU A 108 10.04 9.92 -17.10
N PHE A 109 9.91 10.38 -15.85
CA PHE A 109 11.04 10.53 -14.94
C PHE A 109 10.75 9.86 -13.59
N PHE A 110 11.82 9.42 -12.94
CA PHE A 110 11.75 8.87 -11.59
C PHE A 110 12.14 9.93 -10.56
N ARG A 111 11.22 10.22 -9.65
CA ARG A 111 11.45 11.04 -8.46
C ARG A 111 11.71 10.10 -7.29
N GLY A 112 12.99 9.79 -7.05
CA GLY A 112 13.38 9.00 -5.88
C GLY A 112 13.16 9.74 -4.57
N PHE A 113 13.48 9.10 -3.44
CA PHE A 113 13.29 9.65 -2.10
C PHE A 113 13.99 11.01 -1.84
N PHE A 114 15.00 11.36 -2.66
CA PHE A 114 15.78 12.60 -2.56
C PHE A 114 15.67 13.47 -3.83
N GLY A 115 14.68 13.21 -4.69
CA GLY A 115 14.46 14.00 -5.90
C GLY A 115 13.98 15.42 -5.58
N SER A 116 14.55 16.41 -6.26
CA SER A 116 14.19 17.84 -6.10
C SER A 116 13.46 18.41 -7.33
N GLN A 117 12.86 17.54 -8.16
CA GLN A 117 12.10 17.96 -9.33
C GLN A 117 10.94 18.88 -8.94
N GLU A 118 10.60 19.84 -9.78
CA GLU A 118 9.45 20.70 -9.53
C GLU A 118 8.14 19.93 -9.77
N PHE A 119 7.07 20.32 -9.07
CA PHE A 119 5.73 19.75 -9.27
C PHE A 119 4.90 20.76 -10.07
N GLY A 120 4.08 20.29 -11.01
CA GLY A 120 3.15 21.13 -11.76
C GLY A 120 1.98 21.62 -10.90
N MET A 121 1.56 20.82 -9.91
CA MET A 121 0.60 21.22 -8.89
C MET A 121 0.87 20.47 -7.60
N ARG A 122 0.77 21.17 -6.45
CA ARG A 122 0.90 20.55 -5.13
C ARG A 122 -0.44 20.31 -4.46
N ASN A 123 -0.56 19.21 -3.74
CA ASN A 123 -1.73 18.88 -2.95
C ASN A 123 -1.50 19.16 -1.46
N ASN A 124 -2.54 19.61 -0.76
CA ASN A 124 -2.54 19.90 0.68
C ASN A 124 -3.54 19.02 1.46
N LEU A 125 -4.04 17.93 0.86
CA LEU A 125 -4.88 16.94 1.51
C LEU A 125 -4.11 16.32 2.68
N GLY A 126 -4.77 16.25 3.82
CA GLY A 126 -4.22 15.60 4.99
C GLY A 126 -4.36 14.08 4.89
N ASN A 127 -3.60 13.40 5.74
CA ASN A 127 -3.55 11.94 5.84
C ASN A 127 -4.80 11.38 6.54
N PRO A 128 -5.66 10.60 5.86
CA PRO A 128 -6.88 10.09 6.48
C PRO A 128 -6.66 8.76 7.23
N LEU A 129 -7.43 8.56 8.30
CA LEU A 129 -7.67 7.23 8.86
C LEU A 129 -8.64 6.45 7.97
N TYR A 130 -8.48 5.13 7.93
CA TYR A 130 -9.43 4.24 7.28
C TYR A 130 -9.70 3.00 8.11
N PHE A 131 -10.86 2.39 7.87
CA PHE A 131 -11.20 1.08 8.39
C PHE A 131 -11.99 0.29 7.35
N ASN A 132 -11.90 -1.03 7.43
CA ASN A 132 -12.66 -1.97 6.59
C ASN A 132 -13.15 -3.12 7.48
N VAL A 133 -14.35 -3.62 7.20
CA VAL A 133 -14.90 -4.80 7.85
C VAL A 133 -15.53 -5.68 6.77
N GLY A 134 -15.32 -6.98 6.86
CA GLY A 134 -15.85 -7.93 5.89
C GLY A 134 -16.08 -9.32 6.46
N ILE A 135 -16.90 -10.09 5.74
CA ILE A 135 -17.06 -11.53 5.94
C ILE A 135 -16.64 -12.21 4.64
N SER A 136 -15.76 -13.20 4.76
CA SER A 136 -15.29 -14.01 3.63
C SER A 136 -15.77 -15.45 3.80
N PHE A 137 -16.12 -16.08 2.69
CA PHE A 137 -16.36 -17.51 2.62
C PHE A 137 -15.07 -18.21 2.14
N VAL A 138 -14.54 -19.13 2.94
CA VAL A 138 -13.28 -19.83 2.68
C VAL A 138 -13.52 -21.33 2.71
N THR A 139 -13.34 -21.99 1.56
CA THR A 139 -13.42 -23.45 1.40
C THR A 139 -12.14 -23.98 0.76
N LEU A 140 -11.76 -25.21 1.12
CA LEU A 140 -10.62 -25.94 0.55
C LEU A 140 -10.92 -26.43 -0.87
#